data_AF-A0A1H5JYP2-F1
#
_entry.id   AF-A0A1H5JYP2-F1
#
_cell.length_a   1.000
_cell.length_b   1.000
_cell.length_c   1.000
_cell.angle_alpha   90.00
_cell.angle_beta   90.00
_cell.angle_gamma   90.00
#
_symmetry.space_group_name_H-M   'P 1'
#
loop_
_entity.id
_entity.type
_entity.pdbx_description
1 polymer ?
#
loop_
_entity_poly.entity_id
_entity_poly.type
_entity_poly.pdbx_seq_one_letter_code
_entity_poly.pdbx_strand_id
1 'polypeptide(L)'
;MNGVHRAATGLLLLFSALTSTQVLAEKQDCAEVFELLKSQKRDDFIALPHTGSEMNSMFDTHQVCYRGKDLSRWAAGAHMDLTSGINGIFKDGTAAIVTAHQRSNGELDYSEGNYNSSLILLRVDQESKRLTRTELMTQQSNDDPAKSIADFRITGYDDFNKTVYFQAPAWTTSDAVYSFQVGQALEGKRPNLKYFGPGRVDMVINDLGFEGLSNNVGNVLIWRDEYLPNQGRIDVLYLFDNDGKRICKVKSSDPSYRFNLICDER
;
A
#
# COMPACT_ATOMS: atom_id res chain seq x y z
N MET A 1 52.26 -10.87 -44.85
CA MET A 1 52.31 -9.65 -44.01
C MET A 1 51.11 -9.69 -43.07
N ASN A 2 51.39 -9.62 -41.77
CA ASN A 2 50.61 -9.10 -40.63
C ASN A 2 49.07 -9.15 -40.73
N GLY A 3 48.29 -9.64 -39.77
CA GLY A 3 48.45 -9.98 -38.36
C GLY A 3 47.01 -10.10 -37.81
N VAL A 4 46.67 -11.16 -37.06
CA VAL A 4 46.62 -11.17 -35.59
C VAL A 4 45.31 -10.59 -35.01
N HIS A 5 44.49 -11.53 -34.48
CA HIS A 5 43.63 -11.46 -33.26
C HIS A 5 42.44 -10.47 -33.23
N ARG A 6 41.34 -10.69 -32.49
CA ARG A 6 40.97 -11.66 -31.44
C ARG A 6 39.43 -11.62 -31.25
N ALA A 7 38.93 -12.65 -30.58
CA ALA A 7 37.57 -12.86 -30.11
C ALA A 7 36.93 -11.68 -29.35
N ALA A 8 35.59 -11.63 -29.37
CA ALA A 8 34.82 -11.05 -28.27
C ALA A 8 33.49 -11.81 -28.10
N THR A 9 33.46 -12.57 -27.01
CA THR A 9 32.34 -13.23 -26.36
C THR A 9 31.24 -12.21 -26.07
N GLY A 10 30.05 -12.39 -26.64
CA GLY A 10 28.88 -11.54 -26.38
C GLY A 10 28.22 -11.93 -25.06
N LEU A 11 28.56 -11.23 -23.98
CA LEU A 11 27.85 -11.28 -22.71
C LEU A 11 26.60 -10.37 -22.82
N LEU A 12 25.41 -10.96 -22.94
CA LEU A 12 24.14 -10.24 -22.84
C LEU A 12 23.88 -9.87 -21.36
N LEU A 13 24.21 -8.64 -21.00
CA LEU A 13 23.73 -8.04 -19.75
C LEU A 13 22.31 -7.51 -19.97
N LEU A 14 21.33 -8.22 -19.42
CA LEU A 14 19.98 -7.72 -19.19
C LEU A 14 20.05 -6.62 -18.12
N PHE A 15 20.19 -5.37 -18.55
CA PHE A 15 19.93 -4.22 -17.68
C PHE A 15 18.42 -4.02 -17.57
N SER A 16 17.84 -4.43 -16.45
CA SER A 16 16.54 -3.90 -15.99
C SER A 16 16.74 -2.43 -15.61
N ALA A 17 16.48 -1.53 -16.55
CA ALA A 17 16.54 -0.10 -16.32
C ALA A 17 15.33 0.34 -15.48
N LEU A 18 15.56 0.72 -14.23
CA LEU A 18 14.61 1.47 -13.41
C LEU A 18 14.41 2.85 -14.07
N THR A 19 13.27 3.06 -14.71
CA THR A 19 12.94 4.34 -15.35
C THR A 19 12.38 5.32 -14.32
N SER A 20 13.09 6.41 -14.04
CA SER A 20 12.57 7.54 -13.25
C SER A 20 12.11 8.68 -14.17
N THR A 21 10.92 9.20 -13.92
CA THR A 21 10.35 10.39 -14.60
C THR A 21 10.17 11.51 -13.58
N GLN A 22 10.11 12.78 -14.03
CA GLN A 22 10.08 13.96 -13.13
C GLN A 22 9.03 15.01 -13.56
N VAL A 23 8.32 15.64 -12.60
CA VAL A 23 7.36 16.76 -12.80
C VAL A 23 7.49 17.78 -11.65
N LEU A 24 7.14 19.06 -11.86
CA LEU A 24 7.14 20.10 -10.82
C LEU A 24 5.85 20.04 -9.97
N ALA A 25 5.96 20.14 -8.64
CA ALA A 25 4.79 20.12 -7.74
C ALA A 25 4.91 21.13 -6.58
N GLU A 26 3.78 21.68 -6.14
CA GLU A 26 3.66 22.51 -4.94
C GLU A 26 2.91 21.74 -3.83
N LYS A 27 3.35 21.90 -2.57
CA LYS A 27 2.83 21.20 -1.38
C LYS A 27 1.68 21.98 -0.73
N GLN A 28 0.56 21.33 -0.41
CA GLN A 28 -0.56 21.92 0.35
C GLN A 28 -1.14 20.97 1.41
N ASP A 29 -1.74 21.54 2.46
CA ASP A 29 -2.52 20.84 3.50
C ASP A 29 -3.90 20.48 2.95
N CYS A 30 -4.28 19.19 3.00
CA CYS A 30 -5.51 18.75 2.36
C CYS A 30 -6.79 19.05 3.16
N ALA A 31 -6.71 19.51 4.42
CA ALA A 31 -7.90 19.81 5.22
C ALA A 31 -8.76 20.94 4.61
N GLU A 32 -8.13 21.96 4.01
CA GLU A 32 -8.84 23.03 3.27
C GLU A 32 -9.26 22.60 1.86
N VAL A 33 -8.59 21.58 1.30
CA VAL A 33 -8.74 21.16 -0.10
C VAL A 33 -9.84 20.10 -0.25
N PHE A 34 -10.15 19.29 0.76
CA PHE A 34 -11.18 18.25 0.69
C PHE A 34 -12.59 18.79 0.37
N GLU A 35 -12.99 19.90 0.99
CA GLU A 35 -14.26 20.59 0.68
C GLU A 35 -14.25 21.28 -0.70
N LEU A 36 -13.07 21.70 -1.17
CA LEU A 36 -12.86 22.22 -2.53
C LEU A 36 -12.91 21.10 -3.59
N LEU A 37 -12.41 19.90 -3.28
CA LEU A 37 -12.38 18.72 -4.16
C LEU A 37 -13.77 18.11 -4.34
N LYS A 38 -14.63 18.14 -3.32
CA LYS A 38 -16.05 17.75 -3.44
C LYS A 38 -16.82 18.66 -4.40
N SER A 39 -16.44 19.93 -4.50
CA SER A 39 -17.15 20.95 -5.27
C SER A 39 -16.60 21.18 -6.69
N GLN A 40 -15.40 20.70 -7.01
CA GLN A 40 -14.80 20.88 -8.34
C GLN A 40 -14.53 19.56 -9.07
N LYS A 41 -15.34 19.29 -10.10
CA LYS A 41 -14.90 18.46 -11.24
C LYS A 41 -13.74 19.19 -11.94
N ARG A 42 -12.48 18.75 -11.78
CA ARG A 42 -11.36 18.79 -12.78
C ARG A 42 -9.96 18.50 -12.21
N ASP A 43 -9.43 17.34 -12.58
CA ASP A 43 -8.10 17.02 -13.18
C ASP A 43 -6.73 17.58 -12.69
N ASP A 44 -6.57 18.50 -11.73
CA ASP A 44 -5.25 19.14 -11.48
C ASP A 44 -4.51 18.76 -10.17
N PHE A 45 -4.88 17.65 -9.50
CA PHE A 45 -4.34 17.28 -8.18
C PHE A 45 -4.14 15.77 -8.01
N ILE A 46 -3.10 15.38 -7.25
CA ILE A 46 -3.04 14.07 -6.61
C ILE A 46 -3.61 14.22 -5.19
N ALA A 47 -4.85 13.78 -5.02
CA ALA A 47 -5.34 13.34 -3.72
C ALA A 47 -5.09 11.84 -3.64
N LEU A 48 -4.30 11.39 -2.68
CA LEU A 48 -4.04 9.96 -2.55
C LEU A 48 -5.27 9.27 -1.97
N PRO A 49 -5.78 8.20 -2.61
CA PRO A 49 -6.86 7.41 -2.05
C PRO A 49 -6.42 6.82 -0.72
N HIS A 50 -7.15 7.14 0.35
CA HIS A 50 -6.87 6.69 1.70
C HIS A 50 -6.86 5.18 1.82
N THR A 51 -5.98 4.67 2.68
CA THR A 51 -6.24 3.38 3.32
C THR A 51 -7.44 3.60 4.25
N GLY A 52 -8.50 2.77 4.15
CA GLY A 52 -9.80 3.01 4.83
C GLY A 52 -9.77 3.20 6.36
N SER A 53 -8.60 3.11 6.99
CA SER A 53 -8.33 3.39 8.40
C SER A 53 -8.21 4.88 8.75
N GLU A 54 -7.84 5.75 7.80
CA GLU A 54 -7.57 7.18 8.07
C GLU A 54 -8.84 8.05 8.14
N MET A 55 -9.98 7.55 7.65
CA MET A 55 -11.25 8.29 7.66
C MET A 55 -11.86 8.48 9.07
N ASN A 56 -11.39 7.78 10.09
CA ASN A 56 -11.99 7.82 11.44
C ASN A 56 -11.30 8.79 12.41
N SER A 57 -10.26 9.50 11.98
CA SER A 57 -9.64 10.57 12.75
C SER A 57 -10.07 11.91 12.17
N MET A 58 -10.97 12.63 12.86
CA MET A 58 -11.25 14.05 12.57
C MET A 58 -10.01 14.96 12.76
N PHE A 59 -8.83 14.39 13.05
CA PHE A 59 -7.59 15.09 13.38
C PHE A 59 -6.40 14.69 12.50
N ASP A 60 -6.59 13.92 11.42
CA ASP A 60 -5.47 13.55 10.55
C ASP A 60 -5.13 14.67 9.57
N THR A 61 -4.32 15.62 10.05
CA THR A 61 -3.84 16.81 9.34
C THR A 61 -2.58 16.55 8.50
N HIS A 62 -2.10 15.30 8.41
CA HIS A 62 -0.86 14.97 7.68
C HIS A 62 -1.09 14.70 6.19
N GLN A 63 -2.30 14.98 5.71
CA GLN A 63 -2.61 14.83 4.31
C GLN A 63 -1.85 15.88 3.49
N VAL A 64 -0.90 15.40 2.70
CA VAL A 64 -0.17 16.23 1.74
C VAL A 64 -0.68 15.94 0.34
N CYS A 65 -1.20 16.99 -0.29
CA CYS A 65 -1.69 17.00 -1.64
C CYS A 65 -0.62 17.62 -2.55
N TYR A 66 -0.40 17.02 -3.72
CA TYR A 66 0.51 17.55 -4.74
C TYR A 66 -0.30 18.19 -5.88
N ARG A 67 0.02 19.44 -6.23
CA ARG A 67 -0.69 20.22 -7.27
C ARG A 67 0.08 20.28 -8.60
N GLY A 68 -0.62 20.07 -9.72
CA GLY A 68 -0.08 20.16 -11.08
C GLY A 68 -0.95 19.49 -12.16
N LYS A 69 -0.93 20.04 -13.38
CA LYS A 69 -1.91 19.79 -14.48
C LYS A 69 -2.05 18.33 -14.97
N ASP A 70 -1.10 17.45 -14.66
CA ASP A 70 -1.08 16.05 -15.16
C ASP A 70 -0.56 15.04 -14.12
N LEU A 71 -0.60 15.39 -12.82
CA LEU A 71 0.14 14.67 -11.80
C LEU A 71 -0.38 13.25 -11.52
N SER A 72 -1.69 13.03 -11.44
CA SER A 72 -2.25 11.71 -11.09
C SER A 72 -1.96 10.65 -12.14
N ARG A 73 -2.07 11.01 -13.42
CA ARG A 73 -1.72 10.12 -14.52
C ARG A 73 -0.21 9.90 -14.62
N TRP A 74 0.58 10.96 -14.43
CA TRP A 74 2.03 10.84 -14.39
C TRP A 74 2.49 9.93 -13.24
N ALA A 75 1.89 10.07 -12.05
CA ALA A 75 2.22 9.29 -10.87
C ALA A 75 1.84 7.82 -11.02
N ALA A 76 0.64 7.54 -11.53
CA ALA A 76 0.22 6.17 -11.83
C ALA A 76 1.11 5.54 -12.92
N GLY A 77 1.38 6.29 -13.99
CA GLY A 77 2.03 5.82 -15.21
C GLY A 77 1.03 5.67 -16.34
N ALA A 78 1.54 5.44 -17.56
CA ALA A 78 0.71 5.33 -18.75
C ALA A 78 -0.31 4.18 -18.60
N HIS A 79 -1.58 4.45 -18.94
CA HIS A 79 -2.68 3.49 -18.86
C HIS A 79 -2.96 2.92 -17.46
N MET A 80 -2.52 3.59 -16.39
CA MET A 80 -2.82 3.19 -15.01
C MET A 80 -3.56 4.29 -14.27
N ASP A 81 -4.35 3.88 -13.27
CA ASP A 81 -5.01 4.75 -12.29
C ASP A 81 -4.49 4.41 -10.89
N LEU A 82 -4.27 5.41 -10.03
CA LEU A 82 -3.89 5.20 -8.63
C LEU A 82 -5.06 4.57 -7.85
N THR A 83 -4.78 3.58 -7.00
CA THR A 83 -5.83 2.80 -6.31
C THR A 83 -5.76 2.85 -4.79
N SER A 84 -4.57 2.98 -4.21
CA SER A 84 -4.38 3.19 -2.78
C SER A 84 -3.05 3.93 -2.55
N GLY A 85 -2.89 4.58 -1.40
CA GLY A 85 -1.62 5.19 -1.08
C GLY A 85 -1.49 5.57 0.39
N ILE A 86 -0.25 5.80 0.78
CA ILE A 86 0.13 6.42 2.05
C ILE A 86 1.06 7.59 1.75
N ASN A 87 0.85 8.71 2.41
CA ASN A 87 1.73 9.89 2.40
C ASN A 87 2.27 10.16 3.80
N GLY A 88 3.07 11.22 3.95
CA GLY A 88 3.53 11.63 5.27
C GLY A 88 4.56 10.68 5.90
N ILE A 89 5.16 9.77 5.12
CA ILE A 89 6.18 8.83 5.61
C ILE A 89 7.34 9.60 6.28
N PHE A 90 7.62 10.79 5.76
CA PHE A 90 8.37 11.83 6.46
C PHE A 90 7.40 12.86 7.05
N LYS A 91 7.72 13.42 8.22
CA LYS A 91 6.92 14.46 8.91
C LYS A 91 6.60 15.68 8.04
N ASP A 92 7.39 15.90 7.00
CA ASP A 92 7.23 16.99 6.04
C ASP A 92 6.44 16.61 4.77
N GLY A 93 5.96 15.37 4.65
CA GLY A 93 5.22 14.85 3.51
C GLY A 93 5.98 14.85 2.19
N THR A 94 7.31 14.71 2.24
CA THR A 94 8.15 14.66 1.03
C THR A 94 8.14 13.32 0.30
N ALA A 95 7.52 12.28 0.87
CA ALA A 95 7.40 10.99 0.23
C ALA A 95 6.01 10.37 0.41
N ALA A 96 5.60 9.62 -0.60
CA ALA A 96 4.40 8.79 -0.60
C ALA A 96 4.68 7.46 -1.29
N ILE A 97 4.00 6.41 -0.85
CA ILE A 97 3.98 5.12 -1.53
C ILE A 97 2.55 4.85 -1.98
N VAL A 98 2.39 4.50 -3.25
CA VAL A 98 1.08 4.34 -3.89
C VAL A 98 1.02 3.04 -4.65
N THR A 99 -0.18 2.49 -4.80
CA THR A 99 -0.48 1.44 -5.77
C THR A 99 -1.19 2.03 -6.97
N ALA A 100 -0.89 1.51 -8.15
CA ALA A 100 -1.57 1.85 -9.39
C ALA A 100 -1.97 0.58 -10.13
N HIS A 101 -3.14 0.60 -10.76
CA HIS A 101 -3.66 -0.53 -11.56
C HIS A 101 -3.95 -0.08 -12.97
N GLN A 102 -3.80 -1.00 -13.92
CA GLN A 102 -4.17 -0.76 -15.31
C GLN A 102 -5.65 -0.36 -15.41
N ARG A 103 -5.89 0.75 -16.09
CA ARG A 103 -7.23 1.26 -16.37
C ARG A 103 -8.00 0.24 -17.20
N SER A 104 -9.15 -0.20 -16.70
CA SER A 104 -10.12 -0.92 -17.53
C SER A 104 -10.77 0.06 -18.52
N ASN A 105 -11.01 -0.36 -19.76
CA ASN A 105 -11.49 0.49 -20.86
C ASN A 105 -12.98 0.90 -20.72
N GLY A 106 -13.39 1.45 -19.58
CA GLY A 106 -14.72 2.04 -19.37
C GLY A 106 -15.85 1.05 -19.06
N GLU A 107 -15.62 -0.25 -19.20
CA GLU A 107 -16.48 -1.28 -18.64
C GLU A 107 -15.77 -1.88 -17.42
N LEU A 108 -16.47 -1.90 -16.28
CA LEU A 108 -16.02 -2.58 -15.06
C LEU A 108 -16.07 -4.09 -15.33
N ASP A 109 -15.14 -4.57 -16.15
CA ASP A 109 -14.96 -5.99 -16.39
C ASP A 109 -14.15 -6.55 -15.23
N TYR A 110 -14.87 -6.97 -14.19
CA TYR A 110 -14.35 -7.74 -13.05
C TYR A 110 -14.09 -9.21 -13.43
N SER A 111 -14.05 -9.55 -14.72
CA SER A 111 -13.73 -10.91 -15.16
C SER A 111 -12.22 -11.10 -15.31
N GLU A 112 -11.69 -11.96 -14.44
CA GLU A 112 -10.52 -12.81 -14.67
C GLU A 112 -9.21 -12.10 -15.12
N GLY A 113 -8.54 -11.49 -14.14
CA GLY A 113 -7.13 -11.81 -13.91
C GLY A 113 -6.11 -11.49 -15.01
N ASN A 114 -6.04 -10.23 -15.47
CA ASN A 114 -4.77 -9.67 -15.95
C ASN A 114 -4.71 -8.13 -15.81
N TYR A 115 -4.78 -7.63 -14.57
CA TYR A 115 -4.55 -6.22 -14.26
C TYR A 115 -3.06 -6.00 -13.97
N ASN A 116 -2.37 -5.20 -14.78
CA ASN A 116 -1.03 -4.75 -14.38
C ASN A 116 -1.13 -3.85 -13.14
N SER A 117 -0.54 -4.30 -12.02
CA SER A 117 -0.44 -3.52 -10.78
C SER A 117 1.00 -3.13 -10.45
N SER A 118 1.22 -1.90 -9.98
CA SER A 118 2.52 -1.37 -9.59
C SER A 118 2.50 -0.74 -8.20
N LEU A 119 3.59 -0.92 -7.45
CA LEU A 119 3.92 -0.21 -6.22
C LEU A 119 4.93 0.89 -6.58
N ILE A 120 4.62 2.13 -6.23
CA ILE A 120 5.33 3.29 -6.71
C ILE A 120 5.70 4.18 -5.52
N LEU A 121 6.95 4.60 -5.47
CA LEU A 121 7.41 5.68 -4.61
C LEU A 121 7.29 7.00 -5.36
N LEU A 122 6.65 7.98 -4.72
CA LEU A 122 6.65 9.37 -5.12
C LEU A 122 7.50 10.16 -4.12
N ARG A 123 8.37 11.02 -4.62
CA ARG A 123 9.28 11.83 -3.79
C ARG A 123 9.40 13.25 -4.29
N VAL A 124 9.21 14.22 -3.39
CA VAL A 124 9.47 15.64 -3.66
C VAL A 124 10.85 15.99 -3.16
N ASP A 125 11.69 16.43 -4.08
CA ASP A 125 12.95 17.09 -3.75
C ASP A 125 12.67 18.44 -3.08
N GLN A 126 13.18 18.63 -1.86
CA GLN A 126 12.85 19.81 -1.06
C GLN A 126 13.38 21.12 -1.66
N GLU A 127 14.52 21.08 -2.35
CA GLU A 127 15.18 22.27 -2.90
C GLU A 127 14.53 22.67 -4.23
N SER A 128 14.46 21.73 -5.17
CA SER A 128 13.97 21.95 -6.53
C SER A 128 12.45 21.84 -6.66
N LYS A 129 11.75 21.35 -5.64
CA LYS A 129 10.30 21.05 -5.65
C LYS A 129 9.90 20.08 -6.76
N ARG A 130 10.85 19.27 -7.23
CA ARG A 130 10.61 18.28 -8.28
C ARG A 130 10.09 17.00 -7.66
N LEU A 131 8.95 16.54 -8.18
CA LEU A 131 8.39 15.24 -7.91
C LEU A 131 9.09 14.20 -8.79
N THR A 132 9.52 13.12 -8.16
CA THR A 132 10.17 11.96 -8.78
C THR A 132 9.30 10.74 -8.57
N ARG A 133 9.21 9.90 -9.61
CA ARG A 133 8.49 8.63 -9.59
C ARG A 133 9.49 7.49 -9.70
N THR A 134 9.40 6.53 -8.79
CA THR A 134 10.19 5.30 -8.81
C THR A 134 9.25 4.11 -8.67
N GLU A 135 9.25 3.22 -9.68
CA GLU A 135 8.55 1.94 -9.56
C GLU A 135 9.36 0.98 -8.68
N LEU A 136 8.76 0.53 -7.59
CA LEU A 136 9.41 -0.34 -6.60
C LEU A 136 9.18 -1.82 -6.91
N MET A 137 7.98 -2.14 -7.39
CA MET A 137 7.55 -3.51 -7.67
C MET A 137 6.38 -3.49 -8.64
N THR A 138 6.31 -4.49 -9.51
CA THR A 138 5.16 -4.77 -10.36
C THR A 138 4.54 -6.11 -9.99
N GLN A 139 3.39 -6.40 -10.59
CA GLN A 139 2.71 -7.67 -10.42
C GLN A 139 3.64 -8.87 -10.66
N GLN A 140 3.42 -9.94 -9.90
CA GLN A 140 4.15 -11.19 -10.01
C GLN A 140 3.17 -12.35 -9.98
N SER A 141 3.22 -13.19 -11.00
CA SER A 141 2.47 -14.44 -11.04
C SER A 141 3.31 -15.56 -10.42
N ASN A 142 2.66 -16.42 -9.63
CA ASN A 142 3.24 -17.62 -9.07
C ASN A 142 2.16 -18.70 -8.92
N ASP A 143 2.54 -19.97 -9.06
CA ASP A 143 1.61 -21.09 -8.84
C ASP A 143 1.15 -21.19 -7.38
N ASP A 144 1.99 -20.73 -6.44
CA ASP A 144 1.64 -20.55 -5.04
C ASP A 144 0.85 -19.23 -4.89
N PRO A 145 -0.46 -19.27 -4.57
CA PRO A 145 -1.25 -18.06 -4.51
C PRO A 145 -0.81 -17.10 -3.39
N ALA A 146 -0.11 -17.60 -2.37
CA ALA A 146 0.51 -16.78 -1.33
C ALA A 146 1.81 -16.08 -1.78
N LYS A 147 2.22 -16.26 -3.04
CA LYS A 147 3.35 -15.58 -3.68
C LYS A 147 2.95 -14.85 -4.95
N SER A 148 1.75 -15.13 -5.46
CA SER A 148 1.14 -14.35 -6.52
C SER A 148 0.71 -13.00 -5.94
N ILE A 149 1.22 -11.91 -6.52
CA ILE A 149 0.98 -10.55 -6.08
C ILE A 149 0.51 -9.77 -7.30
N ALA A 150 -0.79 -9.81 -7.55
CA ALA A 150 -1.49 -9.04 -8.58
C ALA A 150 -2.63 -8.25 -7.93
N ASP A 151 -3.12 -7.16 -8.57
CA ASP A 151 -4.20 -6.29 -8.04
C ASP A 151 -4.00 -5.89 -6.56
N PHE A 152 -2.75 -5.69 -6.16
CA PHE A 152 -2.44 -5.44 -4.76
C PHE A 152 -2.76 -4.00 -4.35
N ARG A 153 -3.17 -3.82 -3.09
CA ARG A 153 -3.62 -2.52 -2.52
C ARG A 153 -3.11 -2.35 -1.11
N ILE A 154 -2.60 -1.18 -0.79
CA ILE A 154 -2.21 -0.78 0.56
C ILE A 154 -3.49 -0.63 1.40
N THR A 155 -3.48 -1.24 2.58
CA THR A 155 -4.64 -1.38 3.45
C THR A 155 -4.41 -0.86 4.85
N GLY A 156 -3.16 -0.60 5.22
CA GLY A 156 -2.84 0.07 6.47
C GLY A 156 -1.36 0.44 6.56
N TYR A 157 -1.06 1.30 7.54
CA TYR A 157 0.30 1.74 7.82
C TYR A 157 0.48 1.89 9.33
N ASP A 158 1.57 1.32 9.81
CA ASP A 158 2.07 1.46 11.18
C ASP A 158 3.13 2.56 11.18
N ASP A 159 2.79 3.73 11.72
CA ASP A 159 3.72 4.85 11.78
C ASP A 159 4.85 4.62 12.80
N PHE A 160 4.63 3.81 13.82
CA PHE A 160 5.63 3.53 14.85
C PHE A 160 6.74 2.64 14.31
N ASN A 161 6.38 1.50 13.72
CA ASN A 161 7.35 0.57 13.12
C ASN A 161 7.60 0.83 11.63
N LYS A 162 7.06 1.91 11.07
CA LYS A 162 7.22 2.30 9.66
C LYS A 162 6.93 1.14 8.69
N THR A 163 5.83 0.43 8.94
CA THR A 163 5.43 -0.79 8.22
C THR A 163 4.17 -0.55 7.40
N VAL A 164 4.22 -0.89 6.12
CA VAL A 164 3.05 -0.87 5.24
C VAL A 164 2.44 -2.25 5.21
N TYR A 165 1.11 -2.30 5.34
CA TYR A 165 0.31 -3.50 5.13
C TYR A 165 -0.44 -3.37 3.83
N PHE A 166 -0.45 -4.44 3.03
CA PHE A 166 -1.20 -4.47 1.78
C PHE A 166 -1.76 -5.86 1.53
N GLN A 167 -2.81 -5.92 0.73
CA GLN A 167 -3.53 -7.13 0.38
C GLN A 167 -3.40 -7.39 -1.11
N ALA A 168 -3.35 -8.67 -1.50
CA ALA A 168 -3.45 -9.11 -2.88
C ALA A 168 -4.42 -10.29 -2.97
N PRO A 169 -5.33 -10.33 -3.97
CA PRO A 169 -6.15 -11.50 -4.22
C PRO A 169 -5.28 -12.76 -4.38
N ALA A 170 -5.61 -13.82 -3.66
CA ALA A 170 -4.83 -15.07 -3.66
C ALA A 170 -5.72 -16.30 -3.83
N TRP A 171 -6.86 -16.36 -3.15
CA TRP A 171 -7.81 -17.46 -3.30
C TRP A 171 -9.17 -16.95 -3.75
N THR A 172 -10.07 -17.87 -4.08
CA THR A 172 -11.43 -17.58 -4.53
C THR A 172 -12.21 -16.70 -3.56
N THR A 173 -11.85 -16.72 -2.27
CA THR A 173 -12.63 -16.06 -1.23
C THR A 173 -11.78 -15.36 -0.18
N SER A 174 -10.48 -15.19 -0.39
CA SER A 174 -9.60 -14.53 0.55
C SER A 174 -8.37 -13.93 -0.13
N ASP A 175 -7.91 -12.82 0.43
CA ASP A 175 -6.69 -12.16 0.00
C ASP A 175 -5.49 -12.73 0.78
N ALA A 176 -4.31 -12.66 0.21
CA ALA A 176 -3.07 -12.77 0.94
C ALA A 176 -2.71 -11.41 1.57
N VAL A 177 -2.43 -11.41 2.87
CA VAL A 177 -1.96 -10.22 3.59
C VAL A 177 -0.44 -10.24 3.61
N TYR A 178 0.15 -9.11 3.25
CA TYR A 178 1.59 -8.89 3.29
C TYR A 178 1.91 -7.61 4.06
N SER A 179 3.16 -7.52 4.50
CA SER A 179 3.73 -6.27 4.98
C SER A 179 5.13 -6.03 4.45
N PHE A 180 5.59 -4.79 4.49
CA PHE A 180 7.00 -4.46 4.28
C PHE A 180 7.39 -3.21 5.07
N GLN A 181 8.68 -3.15 5.42
CA GLN A 181 9.30 -1.98 6.04
C GLN A 181 9.59 -0.91 4.99
N VAL A 182 9.16 0.35 5.24
CA VAL A 182 9.30 1.43 4.26
C VAL A 182 10.76 1.80 3.97
N GLY A 183 11.71 1.49 4.86
CA GLY A 183 13.11 1.92 4.71
C GLY A 183 13.71 1.58 3.34
N GLN A 184 13.56 0.34 2.88
CA GLN A 184 14.04 -0.06 1.55
C GLN A 184 13.28 0.64 0.41
N ALA A 185 11.96 0.76 0.55
CA ALA A 185 11.12 1.44 -0.43
C ALA A 185 11.53 2.91 -0.59
N LEU A 186 11.83 3.60 0.51
CA LEU A 186 12.31 4.98 0.50
C LEU A 186 13.65 5.08 -0.23
N GLU A 187 14.55 4.12 -0.11
CA GLU A 187 15.80 4.11 -0.89
C GLU A 187 15.58 3.85 -2.40
N GLY A 188 14.34 3.74 -2.86
CA GLY A 188 14.00 3.39 -4.24
C GLY A 188 14.27 1.92 -4.56
N LYS A 189 14.43 1.07 -3.54
CA LYS A 189 14.69 -0.36 -3.69
C LYS A 189 13.39 -1.14 -3.59
N ARG A 190 13.34 -2.27 -4.30
CA ARG A 190 12.24 -3.21 -4.18
C ARG A 190 12.10 -3.69 -2.74
N PRO A 191 10.92 -3.54 -2.09
CA PRO A 191 10.73 -3.95 -0.71
C PRO A 191 10.74 -5.48 -0.58
N ASN A 192 11.26 -5.96 0.54
CA ASN A 192 11.10 -7.36 0.94
C ASN A 192 9.72 -7.56 1.60
N LEU A 193 8.91 -8.43 0.99
CA LEU A 193 7.54 -8.68 1.43
C LEU A 193 7.51 -9.80 2.47
N LYS A 194 6.84 -9.54 3.59
CA LYS A 194 6.56 -10.52 4.62
C LYS A 194 5.11 -10.98 4.51
N TYR A 195 4.91 -12.27 4.32
CA TYR A 195 3.57 -12.86 4.23
C TYR A 195 2.99 -13.14 5.62
N PHE A 196 1.77 -12.68 5.87
CA PHE A 196 1.05 -12.85 7.14
C PHE A 196 0.00 -13.96 7.07
N GLY A 197 -0.35 -14.46 5.88
CA GLY A 197 -1.39 -15.48 5.70
C GLY A 197 -2.62 -14.99 4.92
N PRO A 198 -3.63 -15.87 4.72
CA PRO A 198 -4.91 -15.52 4.10
C PRO A 198 -5.79 -14.66 5.00
N GLY A 199 -6.32 -13.52 4.57
CA GLY A 199 -7.26 -12.74 5.37
C GLY A 199 -7.49 -11.33 4.84
N ARG A 200 -8.17 -10.50 5.66
CA ARG A 200 -8.40 -9.10 5.37
C ARG A 200 -7.95 -8.22 6.52
N VAL A 201 -7.13 -7.21 6.24
CA VAL A 201 -6.73 -6.23 7.26
C VAL A 201 -7.96 -5.42 7.68
N ASP A 202 -8.26 -5.40 8.98
CA ASP A 202 -9.31 -4.55 9.56
C ASP A 202 -8.74 -3.17 9.88
N MET A 203 -7.66 -3.14 10.67
CA MET A 203 -6.93 -1.93 11.01
C MET A 203 -5.54 -2.23 11.55
N VAL A 204 -4.66 -1.25 11.46
CA VAL A 204 -3.42 -1.20 12.23
C VAL A 204 -3.70 -0.38 13.50
N ILE A 205 -3.28 -0.88 14.65
CA ILE A 205 -3.49 -0.18 15.92
C ILE A 205 -2.49 0.98 15.99
N ASN A 206 -2.99 2.20 15.91
CA ASN A 206 -2.22 3.41 16.10
C ASN A 206 -2.43 3.96 17.52
N ASP A 207 -1.51 4.80 17.98
CA ASP A 207 -1.70 5.51 19.24
C ASP A 207 -2.82 6.54 19.08
N LEU A 208 -3.99 6.21 19.59
CA LEU A 208 -5.18 7.07 19.61
C LEU A 208 -5.36 7.78 20.95
N GLY A 209 -4.37 7.70 21.86
CA GLY A 209 -4.45 8.29 23.20
C GLY A 209 -5.39 7.55 24.16
N PHE A 210 -5.82 6.32 23.84
CA PHE A 210 -6.62 5.46 24.72
C PHE A 210 -5.72 4.48 25.48
N GLU A 211 -5.83 4.47 26.82
CA GLU A 211 -4.99 3.63 27.70
C GLU A 211 -5.01 2.14 27.30
N GLY A 212 -6.14 1.62 26.83
CA GLY A 212 -6.32 0.21 26.45
C GLY A 212 -5.65 -0.22 25.14
N LEU A 213 -5.25 0.72 24.27
CA LEU A 213 -4.64 0.41 22.97
C LEU A 213 -3.11 0.59 22.96
N SER A 214 -2.58 1.33 23.93
CA SER A 214 -1.16 1.71 24.02
C SER A 214 -0.18 0.54 23.89
N ASN A 215 -0.45 -0.59 24.56
CA ASN A 215 0.40 -1.79 24.50
C ASN A 215 0.33 -2.55 23.17
N ASN A 216 -0.65 -2.23 22.33
CA ASN A 216 -0.89 -2.89 21.06
C ASN A 216 -0.54 -1.99 19.86
N VAL A 217 0.02 -0.80 20.08
CA VAL A 217 0.42 0.10 19.00
C VAL A 217 1.40 -0.61 18.06
N GLY A 218 1.09 -0.55 16.76
CA GLY A 218 1.82 -1.21 15.68
C GLY A 218 1.37 -2.66 15.38
N ASN A 219 0.56 -3.26 16.25
CA ASN A 219 -0.07 -4.55 15.95
C ASN A 219 -1.19 -4.39 14.92
N VAL A 220 -1.52 -5.47 14.23
CA VAL A 220 -2.52 -5.45 13.14
C VAL A 220 -3.68 -6.41 13.44
N LEU A 221 -4.89 -5.93 13.19
CA LEU A 221 -6.10 -6.71 13.22
C LEU A 221 -6.40 -7.29 11.84
N ILE A 222 -6.55 -8.61 11.75
CA ILE A 222 -6.80 -9.32 10.50
C ILE A 222 -7.98 -10.26 10.67
N TRP A 223 -9.01 -10.07 9.84
CA TRP A 223 -10.11 -11.01 9.65
C TRP A 223 -9.63 -12.26 8.93
N ARG A 224 -9.98 -13.42 9.48
CA ARG A 224 -9.67 -14.75 8.93
C ARG A 224 -10.94 -15.55 8.81
N ASP A 225 -11.01 -16.35 7.76
CA ASP A 225 -12.04 -17.35 7.62
C ASP A 225 -11.66 -18.61 8.42
N GLU A 226 -12.56 -19.07 9.26
CA GLU A 226 -12.44 -20.36 9.94
C GLU A 226 -13.64 -21.24 9.63
N TYR A 227 -13.37 -22.54 9.49
CA TYR A 227 -14.43 -23.53 9.34
C TYR A 227 -14.67 -24.23 10.66
N LEU A 228 -15.88 -24.06 11.20
CA LEU A 228 -16.34 -24.80 12.36
C LEU A 228 -17.31 -25.90 11.90
N PRO A 229 -17.12 -27.17 12.32
CA PRO A 229 -17.93 -28.30 11.86
C PRO A 229 -19.46 -28.10 11.95
N ASN A 230 -19.93 -27.34 12.94
CA ASN A 230 -21.35 -27.15 13.24
C ASN A 230 -21.91 -25.78 12.84
N GLN A 231 -21.06 -24.86 12.33
CA GLN A 231 -21.46 -23.49 11.99
C GLN A 231 -21.06 -23.09 10.57
N GLY A 232 -20.27 -23.93 9.89
CA GLY A 232 -19.72 -23.62 8.58
C GLY A 232 -18.58 -22.60 8.68
N ARG A 233 -18.46 -21.77 7.65
CA ARG A 233 -17.45 -20.72 7.59
C ARG A 233 -17.88 -19.52 8.43
N ILE A 234 -16.99 -19.09 9.32
CA ILE A 234 -17.16 -17.90 10.15
C ILE A 234 -15.98 -16.95 9.96
N ASP A 235 -16.24 -15.66 10.09
CA ASP A 235 -15.22 -14.62 10.12
C ASP A 235 -14.73 -14.43 11.55
N VAL A 236 -13.43 -14.58 11.77
CA VAL A 236 -12.79 -14.44 13.07
C VAL A 236 -11.73 -13.35 13.00
N LEU A 237 -11.82 -12.40 13.93
CA LEU A 237 -10.83 -11.34 14.05
C LEU A 237 -9.67 -11.77 14.94
N TYR A 238 -8.46 -11.56 14.46
CA TYR A 238 -7.23 -11.88 15.17
C TYR A 238 -6.32 -10.67 15.27
N LEU A 239 -5.67 -10.54 16.43
CA LEU A 239 -4.57 -9.60 16.64
C LEU A 239 -3.25 -10.30 16.32
N PHE A 240 -2.43 -9.68 15.48
CA PHE A 240 -1.07 -10.11 15.16
C PHE A 240 -0.07 -9.03 15.54
N ASP A 241 1.10 -9.43 16.02
CA ASP A 241 2.22 -8.49 16.13
C ASP A 241 2.76 -8.10 14.75
N ASN A 242 3.63 -7.09 14.73
CA ASN A 242 4.35 -6.65 13.52
C ASN A 242 5.23 -7.76 12.90
N ASP A 243 5.48 -8.83 13.66
CA ASP A 243 6.19 -10.01 13.21
C ASP A 243 5.30 -11.09 12.57
N GLY A 244 3.98 -10.85 12.50
CA GLY A 244 3.02 -11.80 11.93
C GLY A 244 2.73 -12.98 12.84
N LYS A 245 3.15 -12.93 14.10
CA LYS A 245 2.75 -13.90 15.11
C LYS A 245 1.40 -13.49 15.69
N ARG A 246 0.48 -14.45 15.68
CA ARG A 246 -0.85 -14.30 16.28
C ARG A 246 -0.71 -14.12 17.80
N ILE A 247 -1.22 -13.01 18.31
CA ILE A 247 -1.31 -12.71 19.74
C ILE A 247 -2.56 -13.39 20.32
N CYS A 248 -3.74 -13.03 19.82
CA CYS A 248 -5.01 -13.55 20.35
C CYS A 248 -6.14 -13.47 19.32
N LYS A 249 -7.23 -14.20 19.60
CA LYS A 249 -8.55 -13.99 18.96
C LYS A 249 -9.22 -12.80 19.64
N VAL A 250 -9.81 -11.89 18.87
CA VAL A 250 -10.44 -10.67 19.38
C VAL A 250 -11.94 -10.86 19.45
N LYS A 251 -12.53 -10.43 20.57
CA LYS A 251 -13.98 -10.38 20.77
C LYS A 251 -14.61 -9.28 19.92
N SER A 252 -14.84 -9.60 18.65
CA SER A 252 -15.30 -8.66 17.63
C SER A 252 -16.82 -8.55 17.51
N SER A 253 -17.58 -9.25 18.35
CA SER A 253 -19.05 -9.14 18.40
C SER A 253 -19.53 -7.77 18.89
N ASP A 254 -18.70 -7.06 19.66
CA ASP A 254 -18.95 -5.69 20.09
C ASP A 254 -18.14 -4.71 19.21
N PRO A 255 -18.77 -3.80 18.45
CA PRO A 255 -18.08 -2.80 17.63
C PRO A 255 -17.06 -1.94 18.39
N SER A 256 -17.16 -1.86 19.73
CA SER A 256 -16.21 -1.15 20.58
C SER A 256 -14.80 -1.76 20.57
N TYR A 257 -14.60 -2.94 19.98
CA TYR A 257 -13.30 -3.62 19.89
C TYR A 257 -12.19 -2.73 19.29
N ARG A 258 -12.56 -1.74 18.47
CA ARG A 258 -11.64 -0.77 17.86
C ARG A 258 -11.06 0.24 18.85
N PHE A 259 -11.74 0.44 19.98
CA PHE A 259 -11.34 1.37 21.05
C PHE A 259 -10.94 0.63 22.33
N ASN A 260 -11.50 -0.57 22.53
CA ASN A 260 -11.23 -1.43 23.67
C ASN A 260 -11.00 -2.86 23.19
N LEU A 261 -9.74 -3.19 22.90
CA LEU A 261 -9.37 -4.48 22.37
C LEU A 261 -9.39 -5.55 23.46
N ILE A 262 -10.36 -6.47 23.38
CA ILE A 262 -10.50 -7.59 24.30
C ILE A 262 -10.16 -8.87 23.56
N CYS A 263 -9.17 -9.60 24.07
CA CYS A 263 -8.86 -10.95 23.63
C CYS A 263 -9.86 -11.94 24.23
N ASP A 264 -10.38 -12.86 23.42
CA ASP A 264 -11.08 -14.04 23.94
C ASP A 264 -10.06 -14.87 24.73
N GLU A 265 -10.38 -15.14 26.01
CA GLU A 265 -9.66 -16.15 26.79
C GLU A 265 -9.97 -17.53 26.20
N ARG A 266 -8.93 -18.35 26.04
CA ARG A 266 -9.04 -19.71 25.49
C ARG A 266 -9.86 -20.62 26.39
#